data_AF-A0A9J7A6Z2-F1
#
_entry.id   AF-A0A9J7A6Z2-F1
#
_cell.length_a   1.000
_cell.length_b   1.000
_cell.length_c   1.000
_cell.angle_alpha   90.00
_cell.angle_beta   90.00
_cell.angle_gamma   90.00
#
_symmetry.space_group_name_H-M   'P 1'
#
loop_
_entity.id
_entity.type
_entity.pdbx_description
1 polymer ?
#
loop_
_entity_poly.entity_id
_entity_poly.type
_entity_poly.pdbx_seq_one_letter_code
_entity_poly.pdbx_strand_id
1 'polypeptide(L)'
;MKTLSIAIILFVVGCSSTNEQWATVERDCQFTSAEREAAWGNVVSHVRSEHEDHAKFCELEESSEQQSFLVVQGECRVYLGCSKTVDGEFLTHGDMLVVVDEKTQEVVRAYGVKW
;
A
#
# COMPACT_ATOMS: atom_id res chain seq x y z
N MET A 1 -12.70 38.35 15.94
CA MET A 1 -12.36 37.91 14.57
C MET A 1 -10.84 38.03 14.42
N LYS A 2 -10.11 36.91 14.37
CA LYS A 2 -8.67 36.87 14.13
C LYS A 2 -8.43 35.90 12.97
N THR A 3 -8.00 36.44 11.84
CA THR A 3 -7.61 35.66 10.65
C THR A 3 -6.11 35.39 10.75
N LEU A 4 -5.72 34.13 10.97
CA LEU A 4 -4.32 33.71 10.83
C LEU A 4 -4.10 33.34 9.36
N SER A 5 -3.15 34.01 8.71
CA SER A 5 -2.69 33.66 7.37
C SER A 5 -1.61 32.58 7.51
N ILE A 6 -1.76 31.45 6.83
CA ILE A 6 -0.73 30.42 6.70
C ILE A 6 -0.14 30.54 5.29
N ALA A 7 1.15 30.87 5.23
CA ALA A 7 1.93 30.85 4.00
C ALA A 7 2.39 29.41 3.73
N ILE A 8 1.97 28.84 2.60
CA ILE A 8 2.44 27.54 2.12
C ILE A 8 3.71 27.77 1.31
N ILE A 9 4.83 27.19 1.77
CA ILE A 9 6.10 27.19 1.05
C ILE A 9 6.07 26.03 0.05
N LEU A 10 5.99 26.34 -1.24
CA LEU A 10 6.20 25.40 -2.34
C LEU A 10 7.71 25.26 -2.60
N PHE A 11 8.28 24.09 -2.30
CA PHE A 11 9.57 23.68 -2.86
C PHE A 11 9.33 22.96 -4.18
N VAL A 12 9.62 23.65 -5.29
CA VAL A 12 9.72 23.03 -6.62
C VAL A 12 11.19 22.72 -6.85
N VAL A 13 11.58 21.46 -6.66
CA VAL A 13 12.84 20.93 -7.17
C VAL A 13 12.54 20.29 -8.52
N GLY A 14 13.14 20.83 -9.57
CA GLY A 14 12.88 20.45 -10.95
C GLY A 14 13.83 19.38 -11.51
N CYS A 15 13.34 18.77 -12.59
CA CYS A 15 14.01 18.08 -13.69
C CYS A 15 14.71 16.72 -13.46
N SER A 16 14.08 15.65 -13.99
CA SER A 16 14.68 14.81 -15.04
C SER A 16 13.60 13.97 -15.74
N SER A 17 13.80 13.72 -17.02
CA SER A 17 12.87 13.11 -17.97
C SER A 17 12.80 11.58 -17.88
N THR A 18 11.71 11.06 -17.36
CA THR A 18 11.09 9.75 -17.66
C THR A 18 9.63 9.82 -17.21
N ASN A 19 8.71 9.18 -17.92
CA ASN A 19 7.28 9.12 -17.58
C ASN A 19 7.02 8.24 -16.34
N GLU A 20 7.75 8.45 -15.26
CA GLU A 20 7.37 7.93 -13.95
C GLU A 20 6.44 8.98 -13.32
N GLN A 21 5.17 8.90 -13.69
CA GLN A 21 4.13 9.48 -12.83
C GLN A 21 4.11 8.64 -11.56
N TRP A 22 4.98 8.97 -10.61
CA TRP A 22 4.86 8.51 -9.24
C TRP A 22 3.46 8.90 -8.79
N ALA A 23 2.59 7.90 -8.63
CA ALA A 23 1.22 8.14 -8.26
C ALA A 23 1.22 8.89 -6.93
N THR A 24 0.69 10.11 -6.93
CA THR A 24 0.75 10.99 -5.76
C THR A 24 -0.11 10.41 -4.66
N VAL A 25 0.47 10.20 -3.47
CA VAL A 25 -0.28 9.85 -2.26
C VAL A 25 -1.14 11.06 -1.90
N GLU A 26 -2.45 10.85 -1.81
CA GLU A 26 -3.42 11.91 -1.54
C GLU A 26 -3.65 12.08 -0.03
N ARG A 27 -3.83 10.96 0.68
CA ARG A 27 -4.07 10.88 2.12
C ARG A 27 -3.94 9.44 2.64
N ASP A 28 -3.99 9.25 3.95
CA ASP A 28 -4.23 7.94 4.55
C ASP A 28 -5.67 7.48 4.31
N CYS A 29 -5.89 6.16 4.30
CA CYS A 29 -7.25 5.62 4.28
C CYS A 29 -7.98 5.95 5.60
N GLN A 30 -9.25 6.34 5.50
CA GLN A 30 -10.04 6.78 6.65
C GLN A 30 -10.65 5.60 7.40
N PHE A 31 -9.79 4.80 8.03
CA PHE A 31 -10.22 3.71 8.91
C PHE A 31 -10.14 4.10 10.39
N THR A 32 -11.15 3.69 11.16
CA THR A 32 -10.99 3.47 12.60
C THR A 32 -10.04 2.30 12.86
N SER A 33 -9.54 2.14 14.09
CA SER A 33 -8.66 1.01 14.45
C SER A 33 -9.32 -0.35 14.16
N ALA A 34 -10.61 -0.49 14.43
CA ALA A 34 -11.35 -1.73 14.18
C ALA A 34 -11.55 -2.02 12.68
N GLU A 35 -11.86 -0.99 11.88
CA GLU A 35 -11.96 -1.13 10.42
C GLU A 35 -10.60 -1.47 9.79
N ARG A 36 -9.51 -0.91 10.31
CA ARG A 36 -8.16 -1.21 9.85
C ARG A 36 -7.77 -2.66 10.15
N GLU A 37 -8.10 -3.16 11.33
CA GLU A 37 -7.89 -4.56 11.69
C GLU A 37 -8.72 -5.50 10.80
N ALA A 38 -9.99 -5.17 10.54
CA ALA A 38 -10.83 -5.93 9.63
C ALA A 38 -10.28 -5.92 8.19
N ALA A 39 -9.93 -4.75 7.66
CA ALA A 39 -9.31 -4.60 6.34
C ALA A 39 -8.03 -5.42 6.22
N TRP A 40 -7.16 -5.39 7.24
CA TRP A 40 -5.94 -6.17 7.25
C TRP A 40 -6.21 -7.68 7.27
N GLY A 41 -7.16 -8.13 8.10
CA GLY A 41 -7.59 -9.53 8.12
C GLY A 41 -8.08 -10.00 6.74
N ASN A 42 -8.86 -9.17 6.05
CA ASN A 42 -9.33 -9.43 4.69
C ASN A 42 -8.19 -9.49 3.67
N VAL A 43 -7.22 -8.57 3.75
CA VAL A 43 -6.01 -8.57 2.92
C VAL A 43 -5.22 -9.87 3.12
N VAL A 44 -4.88 -10.22 4.36
CA VAL A 44 -4.11 -11.44 4.67
C VAL A 44 -4.84 -12.69 4.18
N SER A 45 -6.16 -12.77 4.43
CA SER A 45 -7.00 -13.88 4.00
C SER A 45 -6.98 -14.03 2.47
N HIS A 46 -7.24 -12.95 1.74
CA HIS A 46 -7.27 -12.92 0.28
C HIS A 46 -5.91 -13.28 -0.33
N VAL A 47 -4.81 -12.69 0.17
CA VAL A 47 -3.47 -12.98 -0.35
C VAL A 47 -3.11 -14.46 -0.14
N ARG A 48 -3.43 -15.03 1.03
CA ARG A 48 -3.14 -16.45 1.31
C ARG A 48 -3.95 -17.42 0.46
N SER A 49 -5.21 -17.10 0.15
CA SER A 49 -6.10 -17.99 -0.61
C SER A 49 -5.94 -17.87 -2.12
N GLU A 50 -5.77 -16.65 -2.63
CA GLU A 50 -5.78 -16.37 -4.08
C GLU A 50 -4.36 -16.16 -4.64
N HIS A 51 -3.38 -15.86 -3.79
CA HIS A 51 -2.00 -15.57 -4.16
C HIS A 51 -0.99 -16.36 -3.31
N GLU A 52 -1.25 -17.65 -3.06
CA GLU A 52 -0.46 -18.51 -2.15
C GLU A 52 1.06 -18.46 -2.42
N ASP A 53 1.47 -18.39 -3.69
CA ASP A 53 2.88 -18.30 -4.06
C ASP A 53 3.54 -16.99 -3.62
N HIS A 54 2.80 -15.88 -3.59
CA HIS A 54 3.30 -14.60 -3.08
C HIS A 54 3.22 -14.54 -1.56
N ALA A 55 2.16 -15.10 -0.96
CA ALA A 55 1.93 -15.08 0.48
C ALA A 55 3.11 -15.59 1.32
N LYS A 56 3.88 -16.55 0.79
CA LYS A 56 5.08 -17.13 1.43
C LYS A 56 6.25 -16.15 1.56
N PHE A 57 6.22 -15.07 0.78
CA PHE A 57 7.33 -14.13 0.62
C PHE A 57 6.96 -12.71 1.04
N CYS A 58 5.68 -12.43 1.32
CA CYS A 58 5.18 -11.10 1.67
C CYS A 58 5.04 -10.88 3.18
N GLU A 59 5.12 -9.62 3.61
CA GLU A 59 4.99 -9.16 5.01
C GLU A 59 3.56 -9.30 5.60
N LEU A 60 3.03 -10.52 5.65
CA LEU A 60 1.65 -10.80 6.11
C LEU A 60 1.51 -11.04 7.62
N GLU A 61 2.62 -11.24 8.35
CA GLU A 61 2.60 -11.49 9.81
C GLU A 61 2.66 -10.20 10.63
N GLU A 62 2.85 -9.05 9.98
CA GLU A 62 2.88 -7.74 10.63
C GLU A 62 1.48 -7.34 11.13
N SER A 63 1.45 -6.45 12.12
CA SER A 63 0.17 -5.93 12.65
C SER A 63 -0.45 -4.90 11.70
N SER A 64 -1.78 -4.75 11.77
CA SER A 64 -2.52 -3.77 10.97
C SER A 64 -2.05 -2.32 11.19
N GLU A 65 -1.52 -1.99 12.38
CA GLU A 65 -1.00 -0.67 12.72
C GLU A 65 0.29 -0.31 11.97
N GLN A 66 1.11 -1.31 11.65
CA GLN A 66 2.36 -1.12 10.90
C GLN A 66 2.14 -0.97 9.40
N GLN A 67 0.98 -1.41 8.90
CA GLN A 67 0.66 -1.42 7.47
C GLN A 67 0.16 -0.07 6.99
N SER A 68 0.78 0.49 5.95
CA SER A 68 0.38 1.80 5.41
C SER A 68 -0.75 1.66 4.39
N PHE A 69 -1.97 1.97 4.83
CA PHE A 69 -3.14 2.10 3.96
C PHE A 69 -3.24 3.53 3.43
N LEU A 70 -2.98 3.72 2.14
CA LEU A 70 -2.87 5.02 1.49
C LEU A 70 -3.87 5.16 0.35
N VAL A 71 -4.47 6.34 0.24
CA VAL A 71 -5.27 6.70 -0.94
C VAL A 71 -4.35 7.22 -2.03
N VAL A 72 -4.39 6.53 -3.16
CA VAL A 72 -3.61 6.85 -4.35
C VAL A 72 -4.57 6.81 -5.54
N GLN A 73 -4.73 7.96 -6.22
CA GLN A 73 -5.67 8.12 -7.33
C GLN A 73 -7.12 7.76 -6.93
N GLY A 74 -7.55 8.21 -5.75
CA GLY A 74 -8.91 7.95 -5.23
C GLY A 74 -9.19 6.54 -4.71
N GLU A 75 -8.20 5.65 -4.68
CA GLU A 75 -8.37 4.27 -4.21
C GLU A 75 -7.54 4.01 -2.96
N CYS A 76 -8.13 3.36 -1.96
CA CYS A 76 -7.39 2.91 -0.79
C CYS A 76 -6.56 1.68 -1.13
N ARG A 77 -5.25 1.75 -0.90
CA ARG A 77 -4.29 0.71 -1.25
C ARG A 77 -3.39 0.39 -0.07
N VAL A 78 -3.00 -0.87 0.05
CA VAL A 78 -1.90 -1.31 0.91
C VAL A 78 -0.83 -1.94 0.05
N TYR A 79 0.43 -1.59 0.35
CA TYR A 79 1.60 -2.12 -0.31
C TYR A 79 2.23 -3.17 0.60
N LEU A 80 2.42 -4.37 0.07
CA LEU A 80 3.07 -5.48 0.76
C LEU A 80 4.47 -5.63 0.16
N GLY A 81 5.49 -5.41 0.99
CA GLY A 81 6.84 -5.80 0.63
C GLY A 81 6.92 -7.32 0.55
N CYS A 82 7.46 -7.83 -0.54
CA CYS A 82 7.69 -9.25 -0.70
C CYS A 82 9.14 -9.52 -1.12
N SER A 83 9.75 -10.56 -0.54
CA SER A 83 11.13 -10.92 -0.85
C SER A 83 11.34 -12.42 -0.89
N LYS A 84 12.06 -12.89 -1.91
CA LYS A 84 12.40 -14.30 -2.10
C LYS A 84 13.87 -14.45 -2.42
N THR A 85 14.53 -15.41 -1.77
CA THR A 85 15.88 -15.84 -2.14
C THR A 85 15.84 -16.82 -3.31
N VAL A 86 16.57 -16.52 -4.38
CA VAL A 86 16.77 -17.38 -5.56
C VAL A 86 18.24 -17.82 -5.58
N ASP A 87 18.45 -19.13 -5.72
CA ASP A 87 19.78 -19.78 -5.79
C ASP A 87 20.74 -19.41 -4.66
N GLY A 88 20.22 -19.12 -3.47
CA GLY A 88 21.00 -18.85 -2.25
C GLY A 88 21.65 -17.47 -2.18
N GLU A 89 21.62 -16.67 -3.25
CA GLU A 89 22.36 -15.41 -3.33
C GLU A 89 21.51 -14.19 -3.74
N PHE A 90 20.40 -14.38 -4.46
CA PHE A 90 19.61 -13.26 -4.99
C PHE A 90 18.30 -13.07 -4.23
N LEU A 91 18.22 -11.97 -3.47
CA LEU A 91 16.94 -11.46 -2.97
C LEU A 91 16.21 -10.78 -4.13
N THR A 92 15.22 -11.46 -4.70
CA THR A 92 14.27 -10.83 -5.60
C THR A 92 13.27 -10.10 -4.74
N HIS A 93 13.13 -8.80 -4.96
CA HIS A 93 12.11 -7.97 -4.32
C HIS A 93 10.94 -7.82 -5.29
N GLY A 94 9.74 -8.12 -4.79
CA GLY A 94 8.49 -7.85 -5.49
C GLY A 94 7.59 -7.09 -4.54
N ASP A 95 6.77 -6.20 -5.07
CA ASP A 95 5.70 -5.60 -4.28
C ASP A 95 4.38 -6.28 -4.66
N MET A 96 3.50 -6.45 -3.69
CA MET A 96 2.12 -6.77 -3.95
C MET A 96 1.24 -5.60 -3.52
N LEU A 97 0.45 -5.09 -4.47
CA LEU A 97 -0.47 -3.99 -4.24
C LEU A 97 -1.87 -4.55 -4.04
N VAL A 98 -2.49 -4.28 -2.91
CA VAL A 98 -3.88 -4.69 -2.63
C VAL A 98 -4.74 -3.45 -2.49
N VAL A 99 -5.84 -3.39 -3.25
CA VAL A 99 -6.82 -2.31 -3.20
C VAL A 99 -8.00 -2.74 -2.35
N VAL A 100 -8.38 -1.89 -1.41
CA VAL A 100 -9.41 -2.15 -0.42
C VAL A 100 -10.53 -1.12 -0.58
N ASP A 101 -11.78 -1.57 -0.45
CA ASP A 101 -12.91 -0.65 -0.38
C ASP A 101 -12.95 0.01 1.01
N GLU A 102 -12.88 1.33 1.04
CA GLU A 102 -12.81 2.09 2.30
C GLU A 102 -14.07 1.95 3.18
N LYS A 103 -15.21 1.60 2.58
CA LYS A 103 -16.50 1.51 3.29
C LYS A 103 -16.78 0.10 3.79
N THR A 104 -16.40 -0.92 3.01
CA THR A 104 -16.68 -2.32 3.36
C THR A 104 -15.47 -3.06 3.92
N GLN A 105 -14.27 -2.48 3.81
CA GLN A 105 -13.00 -3.10 4.20
C GLN A 105 -12.69 -4.39 3.41
N GLU A 106 -13.40 -4.62 2.30
CA GLU A 106 -13.22 -5.79 1.45
C GLU A 106 -12.14 -5.54 0.40
N VAL A 107 -11.44 -6.60 0.01
CA VAL A 107 -10.47 -6.53 -1.08
C VAL A 107 -11.22 -6.41 -2.41
N VAL A 108 -10.92 -5.36 -3.16
CA VAL A 108 -11.49 -5.12 -4.50
C VAL A 108 -10.65 -5.81 -5.57
N ARG A 109 -9.32 -5.75 -5.42
CA ARG A 109 -8.36 -6.26 -6.40
C ARG A 109 -6.96 -6.30 -5.80
N ALA A 110 -6.16 -7.25 -6.27
CA ALA A 110 -4.75 -7.37 -5.91
C ALA A 110 -3.87 -7.55 -7.14
N TYR A 111 -2.68 -6.95 -7.10
CA TYR A 111 -1.69 -6.99 -8.16
C TYR A 111 -0.37 -7.47 -7.59
N GLY A 112 0.07 -8.66 -7.99
CA GLY A 112 1.44 -9.12 -7.76
C GLY A 112 2.36 -8.58 -8.86
N VAL A 113 3.50 -8.03 -8.48
CA VAL A 113 4.59 -7.79 -9.44
C VAL A 113 5.20 -9.14 -9.82
N LYS A 114 5.53 -9.32 -11.10
CA LYS A 114 6.20 -10.55 -11.55
C LYS A 114 7.62 -10.62 -10.97
N TRP A 115 7.95 -11.75 -10.37
CA TRP A 115 9.29 -12.13 -9.92
C TRP A 115 10.26 -12.32 -11.09
#